data_AF-A0A7S7UQH7-F1
#
_entry.id   AF-A0A7S7UQH7-F1
#
_cell.length_a   1.000
_cell.length_b   1.000
_cell.length_c   1.000
_cell.angle_alpha   90.00
_cell.angle_beta   90.00
_cell.angle_gamma   90.00
#
_symmetry.space_group_name_H-M   'P 1'
#
loop_
_entity.id
_entity.type
_entity.pdbx_description
1 polymer ?
#
loop_
_entity_poly.entity_id
_entity_poly.type
_entity_poly.pdbx_seq_one_letter_code
_entity_poly.pdbx_strand_id
1 'polypeptide(L)'
;MRTAVVVVLLGLLAGCGGVRQALQNESEDASVSLTDALADCRNAFPDQITQAVRRADCIVKATELSVRPSLPFPELLDRENALRKTLAVQVEAGKVSLLERNDQIAKAHMAIVAEEAERLKAVPADGQGASPTSVVQWRASNSNACAGLGGNSPNCY
;
A
#
# COMPACT_ATOMS: atom_id res chain seq x y z
N MET A 1 26.39 63.25 29.05
CA MET A 1 25.12 63.35 29.81
C MET A 1 24.04 63.87 28.87
N ARG A 2 22.86 63.22 28.86
CA ARG A 2 21.58 63.66 28.24
C ARG A 2 21.55 63.52 26.70
N THR A 3 20.60 62.89 26.00
CA THR A 3 19.25 62.37 26.31
C THR A 3 18.70 61.64 25.07
N ALA A 4 17.97 60.53 25.28
CA ALA A 4 16.80 59.98 24.55
C ALA A 4 16.77 59.96 22.99
N VAL A 5 16.66 58.79 22.32
CA VAL A 5 15.42 57.98 22.07
C VAL A 5 14.36 58.75 21.28
N VAL A 6 13.80 58.14 20.21
CA VAL A 6 12.67 58.54 19.29
C VAL A 6 13.21 58.59 17.83
N VAL A 7 12.88 57.74 16.85
CA VAL A 7 11.68 56.95 16.53
C VAL A 7 12.07 55.68 15.75
N VAL A 8 11.65 54.54 16.30
CA VAL A 8 11.36 53.29 15.60
C VAL A 8 10.05 53.49 14.84
N LEU A 9 10.06 53.62 13.51
CA LEU A 9 8.87 53.48 12.66
C LEU A 9 9.27 53.66 11.19
N LEU A 10 9.65 52.56 10.51
CA LEU A 10 9.63 52.43 9.03
C LEU A 10 9.98 50.99 8.60
N GLY A 11 9.41 49.99 9.28
CA GLY A 11 9.62 48.57 8.99
C GLY A 11 8.35 47.72 9.01
N LEU A 12 7.19 48.32 8.71
CA LEU A 12 5.88 47.65 8.76
C LEU A 12 5.03 47.95 7.54
N LEU A 13 5.54 47.68 6.33
CA LEU A 13 4.73 47.60 5.09
C LEU A 13 5.30 46.54 4.12
N ALA A 14 5.49 45.32 4.62
CA ALA A 14 5.72 44.12 3.79
C ALA A 14 5.20 42.84 4.49
N GLY A 15 3.97 42.87 5.01
CA GLY A 15 3.10 41.69 5.07
C GLY A 15 2.11 41.83 3.91
N CYS A 16 1.77 40.85 3.09
CA CYS A 16 1.52 39.45 3.38
C CYS A 16 1.95 38.59 2.18
N GLY A 17 3.22 38.17 2.13
CA GLY A 17 3.69 37.12 1.23
C GLY A 17 3.90 35.86 2.05
N GLY A 18 2.79 35.19 2.39
CA GLY A 18 2.75 34.07 3.33
C GLY A 18 3.81 33.02 3.01
N VAL A 19 4.56 32.69 4.06
CA VAL A 19 5.38 31.49 4.25
C VAL A 19 4.53 30.25 3.92
N ARG A 20 4.41 29.92 2.63
CA ARG A 20 3.71 28.73 2.12
C ARG A 20 4.58 27.89 1.17
N GLN A 21 5.89 28.13 1.12
CA GLN A 21 6.82 27.34 0.29
C GLN A 21 7.79 26.46 1.10
N ALA A 22 7.80 26.56 2.44
CA ALA A 22 8.64 25.71 3.28
C ALA A 22 7.90 24.47 3.83
N LEU A 23 6.58 24.37 3.66
CA LEU A 23 5.78 23.18 4.03
C LEU A 23 5.37 22.34 2.80
N GLN A 24 5.75 22.75 1.59
CA GLN A 24 5.50 21.98 0.37
C GLN A 24 6.58 20.93 0.08
N ASN A 25 7.66 20.91 0.87
CA ASN A 25 8.70 19.88 0.83
C ASN A 25 8.61 18.87 1.99
N GLU A 26 7.56 18.93 2.81
CA GLU A 26 7.19 17.87 3.77
C GLU A 26 5.87 17.19 3.36
N SER A 27 5.57 17.21 2.06
CA SER A 27 4.68 16.24 1.43
C SER A 27 5.40 15.52 0.29
N GLU A 28 6.69 15.20 0.47
CA GLU A 28 7.08 13.82 0.25
C GLU A 28 6.30 13.01 1.29
N ASP A 29 5.00 12.82 1.01
CA ASP A 29 4.31 11.63 1.45
C ASP A 29 5.30 10.54 1.08
N ALA A 30 5.91 9.92 2.09
CA ALA A 30 6.56 8.64 1.94
C ALA A 30 5.42 7.70 1.55
N SER A 31 4.98 7.81 0.30
CA SER A 31 4.09 6.89 -0.36
C SER A 31 4.94 5.63 -0.45
N VAL A 32 4.87 4.84 0.63
CA VAL A 32 5.59 3.59 0.72
C VAL A 32 5.14 2.78 -0.47
N SER A 33 6.00 2.72 -1.48
CA SER A 33 5.81 1.93 -2.68
C SER A 33 5.52 0.52 -2.21
N LEU A 34 4.31 0.04 -2.46
CA LEU A 34 3.91 -1.29 -2.05
C LEU A 34 4.87 -2.31 -2.66
N THR A 35 5.29 -2.08 -3.90
CA THR A 35 6.31 -2.88 -4.60
C THR A 35 7.61 -3.02 -3.81
N ASP A 36 8.09 -1.93 -3.19
CA ASP A 36 9.35 -1.93 -2.45
C ASP A 36 9.19 -2.66 -1.12
N ALA A 37 8.10 -2.40 -0.38
CA ALA A 37 7.80 -3.12 0.84
C ALA A 37 7.63 -4.64 0.61
N LEU A 38 7.03 -5.04 -0.51
CA LEU A 38 6.93 -6.43 -0.91
C LEU A 38 8.28 -7.02 -1.35
N ALA A 39 9.16 -6.21 -1.95
CA ALA A 39 10.53 -6.63 -2.26
C ALA A 39 11.32 -6.94 -1.00
N ASP A 40 11.20 -6.09 0.02
CA ASP A 40 11.82 -6.33 1.32
C ASP A 40 11.33 -7.64 1.96
N CYS A 41 10.02 -7.92 1.89
CA CYS A 41 9.49 -9.19 2.38
C CYS A 41 10.05 -10.41 1.64
N ARG A 42 10.21 -10.34 0.30
CA ARG A 42 10.81 -11.43 -0.48
C ARG A 42 12.29 -11.63 -0.15
N ASN A 43 13.02 -10.53 0.05
CA ASN A 43 14.46 -10.57 0.34
C ASN A 43 14.72 -11.08 1.77
N ALA A 44 13.88 -10.69 2.73
CA ALA A 44 13.96 -11.15 4.12
C ALA A 44 13.57 -12.63 4.27
N PHE A 45 12.64 -13.12 3.44
CA PHE A 45 12.12 -14.48 3.49
C PHE A 45 12.16 -15.17 2.11
N PRO A 46 13.35 -15.58 1.62
CA PRO A 46 13.53 -16.07 0.26
C PRO A 46 12.97 -17.48 0.02
N ASP A 47 12.87 -18.31 1.06
CA ASP A 47 12.28 -19.65 0.97
C ASP A 47 10.75 -19.58 1.08
N GLN A 48 10.07 -19.82 -0.03
CA GLN A 48 8.62 -19.74 -0.12
C GLN A 48 7.85 -20.91 0.52
N ILE A 49 8.54 -21.99 0.91
CA ILE A 49 7.93 -23.16 1.53
C ILE A 49 8.20 -23.14 3.03
N THR A 50 9.47 -23.17 3.43
CA THR A 50 9.85 -23.31 4.85
C THR A 50 9.65 -22.02 5.66
N GLN A 51 9.46 -20.88 4.98
CA GLN A 51 9.22 -19.59 5.61
C GLN A 51 7.91 -18.97 5.14
N ALA A 52 7.00 -19.78 4.60
CA ALA A 52 5.75 -19.31 4.01
C ALA A 52 4.94 -18.45 4.97
N VAL A 53 4.80 -18.86 6.25
CA VAL A 53 4.04 -18.11 7.25
C VAL A 53 4.69 -16.76 7.54
N ARG A 54 6.00 -16.73 7.82
CA ARG A 54 6.71 -15.46 8.11
C ARG A 54 6.70 -14.50 6.92
N ARG A 55 6.85 -15.03 5.70
CA ARG A 55 6.75 -14.25 4.46
C ARG A 55 5.35 -13.66 4.29
N ALA A 56 4.30 -14.46 4.52
CA ALA A 56 2.91 -14.00 4.44
C ALA A 56 2.60 -12.93 5.48
N ASP A 57 3.06 -13.08 6.73
CA ASP A 57 2.88 -12.06 7.76
C ASP A 57 3.55 -10.73 7.40
N CYS A 58 4.75 -10.77 6.82
CA CYS A 58 5.42 -9.57 6.31
C CYS A 58 4.59 -8.87 5.23
N ILE A 59 4.10 -9.63 4.24
CA ILE A 59 3.28 -9.12 3.15
C ILE A 59 1.98 -8.50 3.68
N VAL A 60 1.31 -9.19 4.61
CA VAL A 60 0.07 -8.68 5.22
C VAL A 60 0.33 -7.38 5.98
N LYS A 61 1.43 -7.29 6.74
CA LYS A 61 1.80 -6.04 7.40
C LYS A 61 2.08 -4.92 6.39
N ALA A 62 2.75 -5.21 5.28
CA ALA A 62 3.01 -4.25 4.23
C ALA A 62 1.72 -3.73 3.58
N THR A 63 0.77 -4.62 3.25
CA THR A 63 -0.52 -4.20 2.67
C THR A 63 -1.42 -3.49 3.68
N GLU A 64 -1.41 -3.90 4.94
CA GLU A 64 -2.14 -3.22 6.03
C GLU A 64 -1.66 -1.78 6.24
N LEU A 65 -0.36 -1.52 6.12
CA LEU A 65 0.20 -0.18 6.28
C LEU A 65 0.06 0.67 5.01
N SER A 66 0.35 0.12 3.84
CA SER A 66 0.44 0.90 2.60
C SER A 66 -0.89 1.02 1.85
N VAL A 67 -1.79 0.04 1.95
CA VAL A 67 -2.99 -0.06 1.09
C VAL A 67 -4.26 0.17 1.89
N ARG A 68 -4.42 -0.55 3.01
CA ARG A 68 -5.67 -0.58 3.79
C ARG A 68 -6.23 0.80 4.16
N PRO A 69 -5.43 1.80 4.61
CA PRO A 69 -5.96 3.11 5.01
C PRO A 69 -6.57 3.89 3.85
N SER A 70 -6.20 3.56 2.62
CA SER A 70 -6.60 4.26 1.40
C SER A 70 -7.70 3.52 0.62
N LEU A 71 -8.14 2.35 1.08
CA LEU A 71 -9.19 1.58 0.42
C LEU A 71 -10.59 2.06 0.84
N PRO A 72 -11.50 2.32 -0.12
CA PRO A 72 -12.91 2.58 0.19
C PRO A 72 -13.61 1.39 0.87
N PHE A 73 -13.16 0.17 0.58
CA PHE A 73 -13.70 -1.09 1.11
C PHE A 73 -12.56 -1.93 1.73
N PRO A 74 -12.05 -1.55 2.91
CA PRO A 74 -10.85 -2.16 3.50
C PRO A 74 -11.04 -3.65 3.86
N GLU A 75 -12.27 -4.09 4.09
CA GLU A 75 -12.59 -5.48 4.40
C GLU A 75 -12.31 -6.45 3.22
N LEU A 76 -12.24 -5.92 2.00
CA LEU A 76 -11.85 -6.72 0.84
C LEU A 76 -10.36 -7.13 0.93
N LEU A 77 -9.50 -6.21 1.34
CA LEU A 77 -8.09 -6.52 1.60
C LEU A 77 -7.95 -7.44 2.82
N ASP A 78 -8.75 -7.23 3.87
CA ASP A 78 -8.74 -8.11 5.06
C ASP A 78 -9.05 -9.57 4.66
N ARG A 79 -10.00 -9.78 3.73
CA ARG A 79 -10.33 -11.11 3.17
C ARG A 79 -9.16 -11.71 2.39
N GLU A 80 -8.49 -10.94 1.53
CA GLU A 80 -7.32 -11.40 0.79
C GLU A 80 -6.18 -11.80 1.73
N ASN A 81 -5.91 -10.97 2.74
CA ASN A 81 -4.86 -11.19 3.73
C ASN A 81 -5.14 -12.42 4.61
N ALA A 82 -6.39 -12.66 4.99
CA ALA A 82 -6.80 -13.86 5.72
C ALA A 82 -6.58 -15.13 4.88
N LEU A 83 -6.93 -15.10 3.59
CA LEU A 83 -6.66 -16.21 2.67
C LEU A 83 -5.14 -16.46 2.56
N ARG A 84 -4.33 -15.42 2.36
CA ARG A 84 -2.88 -15.52 2.26
C ARG A 84 -2.26 -16.19 3.48
N LYS A 85 -2.65 -15.78 4.69
CA LYS A 85 -2.21 -16.41 5.95
C LYS A 85 -2.61 -17.89 6.02
N THR A 86 -3.85 -18.21 5.67
CA THR A 86 -4.37 -19.57 5.68
C THR A 86 -3.58 -20.47 4.74
N LEU A 87 -3.32 -20.01 3.51
CA LEU A 87 -2.56 -20.78 2.51
C LEU A 87 -1.09 -20.92 2.88
N ALA A 88 -0.49 -19.91 3.51
CA ALA A 88 0.89 -19.98 3.98
C ALA A 88 1.09 -21.12 4.98
N VAL A 89 0.18 -21.26 5.95
CA VAL A 89 0.18 -22.39 6.90
C VAL A 89 0.05 -23.73 6.17
N GLN A 90 -0.80 -23.81 5.14
CA GLN A 90 -0.99 -25.04 4.36
C GLN A 90 0.23 -25.40 3.51
N VAL A 91 0.91 -24.41 2.93
CA VAL A 91 2.14 -24.59 2.16
C VAL A 91 3.28 -25.09 3.05
N GLU A 92 3.50 -24.45 4.20
CA GLU A 92 4.56 -24.83 5.14
C GLU A 92 4.32 -26.25 5.70
N ALA A 93 3.04 -26.63 5.88
CA ALA A 93 2.64 -27.97 6.26
C ALA A 93 2.65 -29.00 5.10
N GLY A 94 3.02 -28.60 3.88
CA GLY A 94 3.05 -29.48 2.70
C GLY A 94 1.68 -29.94 2.19
N LYS A 95 0.59 -29.29 2.63
CA LYS A 95 -0.79 -29.64 2.25
C LYS A 95 -1.23 -29.04 0.91
N VAL A 96 -0.63 -27.91 0.55
CA VAL A 96 -0.89 -27.19 -0.71
C VAL A 96 0.45 -26.88 -1.37
N SER A 97 0.52 -27.06 -2.70
CA SER A 97 1.73 -26.71 -3.46
C SER A 97 1.87 -25.20 -3.64
N LEU A 98 3.08 -24.71 -3.94
CA LEU A 98 3.29 -23.28 -4.26
C LEU A 98 2.44 -22.83 -5.45
N LEU A 99 2.31 -23.68 -6.47
CA LEU A 99 1.53 -23.39 -7.67
C LEU A 99 0.04 -23.24 -7.34
N GLU A 100 -0.48 -24.17 -6.54
CA GLU A 100 -1.88 -24.15 -6.12
C GLU A 100 -2.18 -22.97 -5.19
N ARG A 101 -1.28 -22.62 -4.26
CA ARG A 101 -1.39 -21.37 -3.50
C ARG A 101 -1.50 -20.16 -4.43
N ASN A 102 -0.62 -20.05 -5.42
CA ASN A 102 -0.59 -18.89 -6.30
C ASN A 102 -1.86 -18.77 -7.15
N ASP A 103 -2.37 -19.89 -7.65
CA ASP A 103 -3.65 -19.95 -8.38
C ASP A 103 -4.82 -19.51 -7.48
N GLN A 104 -4.88 -20.00 -6.24
CA GLN A 104 -5.93 -19.61 -5.30
C GLN A 104 -5.87 -18.12 -4.93
N ILE A 105 -4.67 -17.57 -4.70
CA ILE A 105 -4.50 -16.12 -4.43
C ILE A 105 -4.92 -15.30 -5.66
N ALA A 106 -4.47 -15.66 -6.86
CA ALA A 106 -4.78 -14.91 -8.07
C ALA A 106 -6.30 -14.89 -8.36
N LYS A 107 -6.97 -16.05 -8.24
CA LYS A 107 -8.42 -16.15 -8.40
C LYS A 107 -9.17 -15.30 -7.37
N ALA A 108 -8.77 -15.37 -6.11
CA ALA A 108 -9.39 -14.58 -5.04
C ALA A 108 -9.17 -13.07 -5.25
N HIS A 109 -7.96 -12.65 -5.63
CA HIS A 109 -7.65 -11.25 -5.87
C HIS A 109 -8.48 -10.67 -7.02
N MET A 110 -8.58 -11.37 -8.15
CA MET A 110 -9.44 -10.92 -9.26
C MET A 110 -10.90 -10.78 -8.86
N ALA A 111 -11.43 -11.73 -8.09
CA ALA A 111 -12.81 -11.66 -7.59
C ALA A 111 -13.00 -10.45 -6.66
N ILE A 112 -12.02 -10.16 -5.82
CA ILE A 112 -12.00 -9.00 -4.92
C ILE A 112 -11.96 -7.68 -5.71
N VAL A 113 -11.09 -7.55 -6.70
CA VAL A 113 -11.00 -6.32 -7.52
C VAL A 113 -12.27 -6.11 -8.34
N ALA A 114 -12.88 -7.19 -8.84
CA ALA A 114 -14.18 -7.11 -9.50
C ALA A 114 -15.29 -6.65 -8.54
N GLU A 115 -15.34 -7.20 -7.32
CA GLU A 115 -16.27 -6.80 -6.28
C GLU A 115 -16.07 -5.32 -5.88
N GLU A 116 -14.82 -4.88 -5.73
CA GLU A 116 -14.49 -3.47 -5.48
C GLU A 116 -15.03 -2.56 -6.58
N ALA A 117 -14.76 -2.90 -7.85
CA ALA A 117 -15.20 -2.12 -9.00
C ALA A 117 -16.72 -2.01 -9.09
N GLU A 118 -17.46 -3.09 -8.82
CA GLU A 118 -18.93 -3.04 -8.77
C GLU A 118 -19.45 -2.15 -7.64
N ARG A 119 -18.85 -2.23 -6.44
CA ARG A 119 -19.27 -1.40 -5.31
C ARG A 119 -18.95 0.09 -5.55
N LEU A 120 -17.85 0.40 -6.23
CA LEU A 120 -17.49 1.77 -6.58
C LEU A 120 -18.51 2.43 -7.53
N LYS A 121 -19.21 1.68 -8.39
CA LYS A 121 -20.28 2.22 -9.24
C LYS A 121 -21.46 2.79 -8.42
N ALA A 122 -21.66 2.29 -7.21
CA ALA A 122 -22.70 2.78 -6.30
C ALA A 122 -22.25 3.99 -5.46
N VAL A 123 -20.97 4.35 -5.49
CA VAL A 123 -20.42 5.50 -4.76
C VAL A 123 -20.56 6.76 -5.63
N PRO A 124 -21.18 7.84 -5.14
CA PRO A 124 -21.24 9.11 -5.86
C PRO A 124 -19.85 9.59 -6.29
N ALA A 125 -19.73 10.17 -7.49
CA ALA A 125 -18.46 10.65 -8.05
C ALA A 125 -17.87 11.84 -7.27
N ASP A 126 -18.71 12.53 -6.48
CA ASP A 126 -18.35 13.71 -5.73
C ASP A 126 -17.37 13.34 -4.59
N GLY A 127 -16.11 13.72 -4.75
CA GLY A 127 -15.04 13.45 -3.78
C GLY A 127 -14.14 12.26 -4.12
N GLN A 128 -14.33 11.58 -5.25
CA GLN A 128 -13.39 10.56 -5.73
C GLN A 128 -12.13 11.24 -6.31
N GLY A 129 -11.16 11.51 -5.43
CA GLY A 129 -9.81 11.90 -5.81
C GLY A 129 -9.05 10.77 -6.52
N ALA A 130 -7.86 11.08 -7.03
CA ALA A 130 -6.99 10.06 -7.61
C ALA A 130 -6.67 8.95 -6.58
N SER A 131 -6.73 7.69 -7.01
CA SER A 131 -6.33 6.57 -6.14
C SER A 131 -4.85 6.66 -5.79
N PRO A 132 -4.46 6.48 -4.51
CA PRO A 132 -3.06 6.42 -4.12
C PRO A 132 -2.28 5.32 -4.87
N THR A 133 -0.99 5.55 -5.11
CA THR A 133 -0.12 4.64 -5.88
C THR A 133 -0.13 3.22 -5.32
N SER A 134 -0.13 3.05 -4.00
CA SER A 134 -0.18 1.73 -3.35
C SER A 134 -1.47 0.97 -3.67
N VAL A 135 -2.61 1.66 -3.76
CA VAL A 135 -3.89 1.07 -4.14
C VAL A 135 -3.87 0.65 -5.61
N VAL A 136 -3.30 1.48 -6.49
CA VAL A 136 -3.11 1.14 -7.91
C VAL A 136 -2.20 -0.09 -8.07
N GLN A 137 -1.09 -0.13 -7.33
CA GLN A 137 -0.16 -1.26 -7.32
C GLN A 137 -0.82 -2.54 -6.80
N TRP A 138 -1.63 -2.45 -5.74
CA TRP A 138 -2.38 -3.57 -5.21
C TRP A 138 -3.37 -4.12 -6.24
N ARG A 139 -4.20 -3.29 -6.87
CA ARG A 139 -5.17 -3.73 -7.91
C ARG A 139 -4.50 -4.38 -9.13
N ALA A 140 -3.26 -4.00 -9.42
CA ALA A 140 -2.47 -4.56 -10.53
C ALA A 140 -1.70 -5.84 -10.15
N SER A 141 -1.71 -6.22 -8.87
CA SER A 141 -1.00 -7.41 -8.38
C SER A 141 -1.79 -8.70 -8.62
N ASN A 142 -1.16 -9.84 -8.33
CA ASN A 142 -1.79 -11.16 -8.28
C ASN A 142 -2.64 -11.51 -9.52
N SER A 143 -2.21 -11.04 -10.69
CA SER A 143 -2.88 -11.35 -11.96
C SER A 143 -2.81 -12.85 -12.28
N ASN A 144 -3.58 -13.31 -13.28
CA ASN A 144 -3.53 -14.70 -13.76
C ASN A 144 -2.12 -15.19 -14.13
N ALA A 145 -1.20 -14.29 -14.49
CA ALA A 145 0.19 -14.65 -14.75
C ALA A 145 0.91 -15.23 -13.52
N CYS A 146 0.43 -14.93 -12.30
CA CYS A 146 0.96 -15.45 -11.06
C CYS A 146 0.67 -16.93 -10.84
N ALA A 147 -0.36 -17.48 -11.48
CA ALA A 147 -0.73 -18.89 -11.39
C ALA A 147 0.23 -19.83 -12.16
N GLY A 148 1.27 -19.29 -12.81
CA GLY A 148 2.28 -20.07 -13.54
C GLY A 148 3.60 -20.29 -12.79
N LEU A 149 4.56 -20.94 -13.48
CA LEU A 149 5.95 -21.08 -13.04
C LEU A 149 6.62 -19.70 -13.07
N GLY A 150 6.64 -19.02 -11.92
CA GLY A 150 7.10 -17.63 -11.80
C GLY A 150 6.50 -16.83 -10.67
N GLY A 151 5.63 -17.42 -9.83
CA GLY A 151 4.92 -16.72 -8.74
C GLY A 151 5.77 -16.22 -7.55
N ASN A 152 7.07 -16.01 -7.75
CA ASN A 152 7.92 -15.16 -6.91
C ASN A 152 8.39 -13.92 -7.67
N SER A 153 7.56 -13.42 -8.57
CA SER A 153 7.79 -12.17 -9.27
C SER A 153 7.34 -10.99 -8.40
N PRO A 154 7.73 -9.74 -8.75
CA PRO A 154 7.43 -8.57 -7.93
C PRO A 154 5.96 -8.38 -7.56
N ASN A 155 5.05 -8.84 -8.42
CA ASN A 155 3.61 -8.63 -8.30
C ASN A 155 2.84 -9.91 -7.93
N CYS A 156 3.52 -11.01 -7.59
CA CYS A 156 2.90 -12.28 -7.20
C CYS A 156 3.29 -12.60 -5.76
N TYR A 157 2.38 -12.34 -4.82
CA TYR A 157 2.70 -12.40 -3.39
C TYR A 157 1.57 -12.95 -2.54
#